data_AF-A0A069J814-F1
#
_entry.id   AF-A0A069J814-F1
#
_cell.length_a   1.000
_cell.length_b   1.000
_cell.length_c   1.000
_cell.angle_alpha   90.00
_cell.angle_beta   90.00
_cell.angle_gamma   90.00
#
_symmetry.space_group_name_H-M   'P 1'
#
loop_
_entity.id
_entity.type
_entity.pdbx_description
1 polymer ?
#
loop_
_entity_poly.entity_id
_entity_poly.type
_entity_poly.pdbx_seq_one_letter_code
_entity_poly.pdbx_strand_id
1 'polypeptide(L)'
;MLFGYARVSSADQNPAHQVDALAQAGVEVENIHLDHAGGAKASRPQLDVVLARLRGGDTLVITRLDRLGRSVLHLITLGAQLRERGIELKVLEQGIDTSTAEGRAMFGMLSVLAELQRELIVANTRDGLAAARARGRKGGRPSKLTDDQIALAQRLYDAGENTVAQIAAMLNVPRTTVYGHLNKNKSASTSTAHPPGDVPVNSVVHVRVPRTCPTCGYEPSTRAEAAHQRGDLAVAWLHPDVDDPNAVVIRSHCRHCEPEPPAFDVACAVCGDGPILADTFAQAAAVEGLPVPVQQWLTASGWNLMPTLLCPDHR
;
A
#
# COMPACT_ATOMS: atom_id res chain seq x y z
N MET A 1 -24.46 -12.34 -29.75
CA MET A 1 -25.45 -11.32 -29.33
C MET A 1 -24.76 -9.97 -29.17
N LEU A 2 -25.46 -8.83 -29.28
CA LEU A 2 -24.86 -7.50 -29.14
C LEU A 2 -25.12 -6.93 -27.74
N PHE A 3 -24.07 -6.47 -27.06
CA PHE A 3 -24.15 -5.76 -25.78
C PHE A 3 -23.58 -4.36 -25.93
N GLY A 4 -24.30 -3.35 -25.45
CA GLY A 4 -23.89 -1.95 -25.53
C GLY A 4 -23.36 -1.48 -24.19
N TYR A 5 -22.25 -0.73 -24.20
CA TYR A 5 -21.75 -0.05 -23.01
C TYR A 5 -21.50 1.44 -23.28
N ALA A 6 -22.03 2.28 -22.39
CA ALA A 6 -21.89 3.73 -22.42
C ALA A 6 -21.43 4.27 -21.05
N ARG A 7 -20.78 5.44 -21.07
CA ARG A 7 -20.31 6.10 -19.84
C ARG A 7 -20.40 7.62 -19.95
N VAL A 8 -20.91 8.27 -18.91
CA VAL A 8 -20.95 9.75 -18.80
C VAL A 8 -20.14 10.24 -17.61
N SER A 9 -19.46 11.39 -17.78
CA SER A 9 -18.46 11.91 -16.81
C SER A 9 -19.01 12.84 -15.73
N SER A 10 -20.33 13.05 -15.70
CA SER A 10 -21.01 13.88 -14.71
C SER A 10 -22.53 13.68 -14.81
N ALA A 11 -23.26 13.94 -13.72
CA ALA A 11 -24.72 13.80 -13.66
C ALA A 11 -25.47 14.67 -14.69
N ASP A 12 -24.85 15.76 -15.15
CA ASP A 12 -25.44 16.72 -16.10
C ASP A 12 -25.20 16.41 -17.59
N GLN A 13 -24.43 15.37 -17.93
CA GLN A 13 -24.22 14.99 -19.33
C GLN A 13 -25.36 14.10 -19.81
N ASN A 14 -26.10 14.57 -20.83
CA ASN A 14 -27.16 13.79 -21.46
C ASN A 14 -26.57 12.52 -22.12
N PRO A 15 -26.90 11.30 -21.64
CA PRO A 15 -26.40 10.06 -22.21
C PRO A 15 -27.10 9.67 -23.52
N ALA A 16 -28.18 10.37 -23.91
CA ALA A 16 -29.04 10.02 -25.04
C ALA A 16 -28.24 9.78 -26.32
N HIS A 17 -27.29 10.66 -26.67
CA HIS A 17 -26.47 10.48 -27.87
C HIS A 17 -25.71 9.14 -27.89
N GLN A 18 -25.22 8.66 -26.74
CA GLN A 18 -24.52 7.37 -26.69
C GLN A 18 -25.48 6.19 -26.80
N VAL A 19 -26.64 6.28 -26.12
CA VAL A 19 -27.67 5.25 -26.17
C VAL A 19 -28.26 5.15 -27.58
N ASP A 20 -28.55 6.28 -28.22
CA ASP A 20 -29.06 6.36 -29.58
C ASP A 20 -28.06 5.76 -30.58
N ALA A 21 -26.77 6.07 -30.44
CA ALA A 21 -25.73 5.50 -31.29
C ALA A 21 -25.62 3.96 -31.13
N LEU A 22 -25.74 3.45 -29.90
CA LEU A 22 -25.73 2.01 -29.63
C LEU A 22 -26.99 1.32 -30.19
N ALA A 23 -28.16 1.93 -30.02
CA ALA A 23 -29.41 1.42 -30.58
C ALA A 23 -29.38 1.39 -32.11
N GLN A 24 -28.87 2.44 -32.76
CA GLN A 24 -28.67 2.49 -34.21
C GLN A 24 -27.68 1.44 -34.71
N ALA A 25 -26.70 1.06 -33.88
CA ALA A 25 -25.78 -0.03 -34.17
C ALA A 25 -26.39 -1.44 -34.03
N GLY A 26 -27.69 -1.54 -33.69
CA GLY A 26 -28.43 -2.78 -33.56
C GLY A 26 -28.41 -3.39 -32.16
N VAL A 27 -27.92 -2.67 -31.15
CA VAL A 27 -27.98 -3.14 -29.76
C VAL A 27 -29.41 -2.98 -29.22
N GLU A 28 -30.00 -4.06 -28.73
CA GLU A 28 -31.29 -3.99 -28.04
C GLU A 28 -31.19 -3.14 -26.78
N VAL A 29 -32.21 -2.32 -26.50
CA VAL A 29 -32.22 -1.38 -25.36
C VAL A 29 -31.96 -2.07 -24.03
N GLU A 30 -32.45 -3.30 -23.86
CA GLU A 30 -32.27 -4.13 -22.66
C GLU A 30 -30.82 -4.60 -22.42
N ASN A 31 -29.99 -4.56 -23.47
CA ASN A 31 -28.58 -4.94 -23.44
C ASN A 31 -27.66 -3.70 -23.50
N ILE A 32 -28.21 -2.49 -23.36
CA ILE A 32 -27.44 -1.24 -23.22
C ILE A 32 -27.22 -0.95 -21.74
N HIS A 33 -25.96 -0.84 -21.35
CA HIS A 33 -25.54 -0.65 -19.98
C HIS A 33 -24.80 0.70 -19.84
N LEU A 34 -25.26 1.54 -18.91
CA LEU A 34 -24.77 2.91 -18.73
C LEU A 34 -24.16 3.11 -17.34
N ASP A 35 -22.88 3.48 -17.29
CA ASP A 35 -22.25 3.94 -16.04
C ASP A 35 -22.23 5.48 -15.94
N HIS A 36 -22.49 5.98 -14.73
CA HIS A 36 -22.33 7.38 -14.35
C HIS A 36 -21.06 7.55 -13.52
N ALA A 37 -20.05 8.23 -14.06
CA ALA A 37 -18.79 8.44 -13.35
C ALA A 37 -18.84 9.70 -12.48
N GLY A 38 -19.02 9.52 -11.16
CA GLY A 38 -18.82 10.57 -10.16
C GLY A 38 -17.46 10.42 -9.46
N GLY A 39 -16.58 11.42 -9.57
CA GLY A 39 -15.35 11.53 -8.78
C GLY A 39 -14.16 10.65 -9.20
N ALA A 40 -13.01 10.88 -8.56
CA ALA A 40 -11.69 10.30 -8.90
C ALA A 40 -11.57 8.77 -8.68
N LYS A 41 -12.56 8.14 -8.03
CA LYS A 41 -12.74 6.68 -7.95
C LYS A 41 -14.05 6.32 -8.65
N ALA A 42 -14.03 6.32 -9.98
CA ALA A 42 -15.18 5.94 -10.79
C ALA A 42 -15.36 4.40 -10.78
N SER A 43 -16.18 3.91 -9.86
CA SER A 43 -16.74 2.54 -9.92
C SER A 43 -17.46 2.33 -11.26
N ARG A 44 -17.38 1.13 -11.85
CA ARG A 44 -18.00 0.78 -13.14
C ARG A 44 -18.86 -0.49 -13.02
N PRO A 45 -19.87 -0.47 -12.14
CA PRO A 45 -20.67 -1.66 -11.86
C PRO A 45 -21.36 -2.20 -13.11
N GLN A 46 -21.78 -1.33 -14.04
CA GLN A 46 -22.45 -1.78 -15.26
C GLN A 46 -21.48 -2.42 -16.26
N LEU A 47 -20.25 -1.93 -16.37
CA LEU A 47 -19.22 -2.61 -17.17
C LEU A 47 -18.93 -4.01 -16.63
N ASP A 48 -18.81 -4.16 -15.31
CA ASP A 48 -18.52 -5.45 -14.69
C ASP A 48 -19.67 -6.46 -14.95
N VAL A 49 -20.92 -6.00 -14.88
CA VAL A 49 -22.10 -6.81 -15.23
C VAL A 49 -22.07 -7.26 -16.69
N VAL A 50 -21.75 -6.35 -17.62
CA VAL A 50 -21.63 -6.69 -19.05
C VAL A 50 -20.53 -7.73 -19.27
N LEU A 51 -19.35 -7.51 -18.69
CA LEU A 51 -18.22 -8.42 -18.82
C LEU A 51 -18.50 -9.81 -18.22
N ALA A 52 -19.32 -9.90 -17.17
CA ALA A 52 -19.76 -11.17 -16.61
C ALA A 52 -20.80 -11.88 -17.49
N ARG A 53 -21.66 -11.14 -18.19
CA ARG A 53 -22.75 -11.68 -19.02
C ARG A 53 -22.29 -12.15 -20.40
N LEU A 54 -21.26 -11.52 -20.97
CA LEU A 54 -20.73 -11.83 -22.30
C LEU A 54 -20.20 -13.28 -22.42
N ARG A 55 -20.48 -13.92 -23.55
CA ARG A 55 -20.03 -15.27 -23.90
C ARG A 55 -19.30 -15.28 -25.25
N GLY A 56 -18.59 -16.37 -25.54
CA GLY A 56 -17.96 -16.54 -26.85
C GLY A 56 -19.01 -16.46 -27.98
N GLY A 57 -18.70 -15.67 -29.01
CA GLY A 57 -19.62 -15.33 -30.11
C GLY A 57 -20.45 -14.06 -29.88
N ASP A 58 -20.34 -13.42 -28.72
CA ASP A 58 -20.94 -12.11 -28.47
C ASP A 58 -20.05 -10.96 -28.97
N THR A 59 -20.65 -9.78 -29.12
CA THR A 59 -19.95 -8.55 -29.46
C THR A 59 -20.29 -7.46 -28.46
N LEU A 60 -19.24 -6.90 -27.84
CA LEU A 60 -19.33 -5.69 -27.04
C LEU A 60 -19.23 -4.46 -27.95
N VAL A 61 -20.27 -3.65 -27.95
CA VAL A 61 -20.38 -2.42 -28.73
C VAL A 61 -20.21 -1.22 -27.79
N ILE A 62 -19.30 -0.32 -28.14
CA ILE A 62 -19.08 0.95 -27.43
C ILE A 62 -19.05 2.10 -28.43
N THR A 63 -19.39 3.29 -27.96
CA THR A 63 -19.29 4.51 -28.78
C THR A 63 -17.84 4.90 -29.05
N ARG A 64 -17.02 4.94 -28.00
CA ARG A 64 -15.61 5.35 -28.06
C ARG A 64 -14.72 4.58 -27.09
N LEU A 65 -13.44 4.47 -27.45
CA LEU A 65 -12.41 3.80 -26.64
C LEU A 65 -12.25 4.39 -25.21
N ASP A 66 -12.33 5.70 -25.03
CA ASP A 66 -12.19 6.34 -23.71
C ASP A 66 -13.36 6.06 -22.75
N ARG A 67 -14.47 5.52 -23.28
CA ARG A 67 -15.60 5.07 -22.47
C ARG A 67 -15.34 3.72 -21.84
N LEU A 68 -14.67 2.82 -22.56
CA LEU A 68 -14.31 1.47 -22.09
C LEU A 68 -13.06 1.46 -21.20
N GLY A 69 -12.07 2.32 -21.46
CA GLY A 69 -10.77 2.30 -20.79
C GLY A 69 -10.60 3.32 -19.67
N ARG A 70 -9.73 3.05 -18.69
CA ARG A 70 -9.18 4.10 -17.78
C ARG A 70 -7.78 4.56 -18.19
N SER A 71 -7.13 3.75 -19.01
CA SER A 71 -5.83 3.97 -19.61
C SER A 71 -5.78 3.13 -20.88
N VAL A 72 -4.83 3.44 -21.75
CA VAL A 72 -4.68 2.66 -22.98
C VAL A 72 -4.24 1.23 -22.66
N LEU A 73 -3.38 1.01 -21.65
CA LEU A 73 -3.05 -0.32 -21.14
C LEU A 73 -4.30 -1.12 -20.74
N HIS A 74 -5.24 -0.49 -20.02
CA HIS A 74 -6.48 -1.15 -19.62
C HIS A 74 -7.30 -1.62 -20.83
N LEU A 75 -7.35 -0.81 -21.90
CA LEU A 75 -8.03 -1.17 -23.14
C LEU A 75 -7.38 -2.38 -23.81
N ILE A 76 -6.05 -2.41 -23.86
CA ILE A 76 -5.29 -3.52 -24.48
C ILE A 76 -5.53 -4.81 -23.70
N THR A 77 -5.38 -4.76 -22.38
CA THR A 77 -5.61 -5.93 -21.52
C THR A 77 -7.05 -6.43 -21.67
N LEU A 78 -8.03 -5.53 -21.66
CA LEU A 78 -9.43 -5.90 -21.80
C LEU A 78 -9.71 -6.49 -23.20
N GLY A 79 -9.19 -5.87 -24.26
CA GLY A 79 -9.35 -6.40 -25.63
C GLY A 79 -8.70 -7.78 -25.81
N ALA A 80 -7.55 -8.02 -25.18
CA ALA A 80 -6.93 -9.34 -25.17
C ALA A 80 -7.78 -10.39 -24.45
N GLN A 81 -8.36 -10.04 -23.29
CA GLN A 81 -9.27 -10.90 -22.53
C GLN A 81 -10.56 -11.20 -23.29
N LEU A 82 -11.15 -10.20 -23.95
CA LEU A 82 -12.35 -10.39 -24.77
C LEU A 82 -12.05 -11.37 -25.91
N ARG A 83 -10.93 -11.19 -26.61
CA ARG A 83 -10.49 -12.09 -27.68
C ARG A 83 -10.24 -13.52 -27.20
N GLU A 84 -9.59 -13.70 -26.05
CA GLU A 84 -9.36 -15.04 -25.46
C GLU A 84 -10.68 -15.76 -25.15
N ARG A 85 -11.71 -15.00 -24.76
CA ARG A 85 -13.07 -15.49 -24.54
C ARG A 85 -13.89 -15.65 -25.82
N GLY A 86 -13.34 -15.34 -26.99
CA GLY A 86 -14.04 -15.35 -28.28
C GLY A 86 -15.13 -14.27 -28.38
N ILE A 87 -14.96 -13.17 -27.66
CA ILE A 87 -15.86 -12.01 -27.69
C ILE A 87 -15.25 -10.93 -28.58
N GLU A 88 -16.08 -10.38 -29.47
CA GLU A 88 -15.68 -9.30 -30.36
C GLU A 88 -15.91 -7.93 -29.74
N LEU A 89 -15.11 -6.95 -30.13
CA LEU A 89 -15.21 -5.55 -29.72
C LEU A 89 -15.49 -4.68 -30.95
N LYS A 90 -16.57 -3.90 -30.87
CA LYS A 90 -16.96 -2.92 -31.87
C LYS A 90 -16.98 -1.53 -31.28
N VAL A 91 -16.28 -0.59 -31.93
CA VAL A 91 -16.15 0.80 -31.52
C VAL A 91 -16.69 1.69 -32.63
N LEU A 92 -17.81 2.36 -32.36
CA LEU A 92 -18.59 3.04 -33.39
C LEU A 92 -17.85 4.23 -34.01
N GLU A 93 -17.35 5.16 -33.20
CA GLU A 93 -16.73 6.40 -33.71
C GLU A 93 -15.38 6.15 -34.40
N GLN A 94 -14.58 5.24 -33.85
CA GLN A 94 -13.27 4.90 -34.42
C GLN A 94 -13.37 3.83 -35.53
N GLY A 95 -14.56 3.32 -35.84
CA GLY A 95 -14.78 2.29 -36.87
C GLY A 95 -14.01 1.00 -36.62
N ILE A 96 -13.73 0.67 -35.36
CA ILE A 96 -12.96 -0.54 -35.00
C ILE A 96 -13.93 -1.70 -34.86
N ASP A 97 -13.70 -2.78 -35.57
CA ASP A 97 -14.46 -4.03 -35.43
C ASP A 97 -13.49 -5.21 -35.37
N THR A 98 -13.30 -5.81 -34.19
CA THR A 98 -12.32 -6.90 -34.05
C THR A 98 -12.77 -8.21 -34.70
N SER A 99 -14.01 -8.29 -35.20
CA SER A 99 -14.43 -9.43 -36.02
C SER A 99 -13.72 -9.45 -37.39
N THR A 100 -13.23 -8.29 -37.86
CA THR A 100 -12.50 -8.15 -39.13
C THR A 100 -10.98 -8.21 -38.94
N ALA A 101 -10.25 -8.60 -39.99
CA ALA A 101 -8.79 -8.65 -39.93
C ALA A 101 -8.19 -7.24 -39.76
N GLU A 102 -8.78 -6.26 -40.45
CA GLU A 102 -8.41 -4.85 -40.42
C GLU A 102 -8.61 -4.26 -39.03
N GLY A 103 -9.76 -4.53 -38.39
CA GLY A 103 -10.04 -4.03 -37.05
C GLY A 103 -9.16 -4.66 -35.98
N ARG A 104 -8.82 -5.96 -36.11
CA ARG A 104 -7.81 -6.60 -35.24
C ARG A 104 -6.43 -5.98 -35.40
N ALA A 105 -6.01 -5.71 -36.65
CA ALA A 105 -4.73 -5.06 -36.93
C ALA A 105 -4.67 -3.64 -36.34
N MET A 106 -5.72 -2.85 -36.55
CA MET A 106 -5.82 -1.49 -36.00
C MET A 106 -5.81 -1.49 -34.48
N PHE A 107 -6.54 -2.41 -33.84
CA PHE A 107 -6.53 -2.55 -32.38
C PHE A 107 -5.14 -2.95 -31.86
N GLY A 108 -4.43 -3.85 -32.56
CA GLY A 108 -3.04 -4.19 -32.27
C GLY A 108 -2.09 -2.99 -32.39
N MET A 109 -2.23 -2.18 -33.44
CA MET A 109 -1.41 -0.99 -33.65
C MET A 109 -1.64 0.07 -32.57
N LEU A 110 -2.91 0.27 -32.16
CA LEU A 110 -3.24 1.12 -31.01
C LEU A 110 -2.59 0.61 -29.73
N SER A 111 -2.43 -0.70 -29.60
CA SER A 111 -1.75 -1.31 -28.45
C SER A 111 -0.26 -0.95 -28.43
N VAL A 112 0.41 -1.02 -29.58
CA VAL A 112 1.84 -0.65 -29.70
C VAL A 112 2.05 0.85 -29.45
N LEU A 113 1.20 1.70 -30.03
CA LEU A 113 1.28 3.16 -29.84
C LEU A 113 1.08 3.58 -28.38
N ALA A 114 0.21 2.86 -27.66
CA ALA A 114 -0.02 3.07 -26.24
C ALA A 114 1.23 2.85 -25.38
N GLU A 115 1.93 1.74 -25.65
CA GLU A 115 3.15 1.35 -24.94
C GLU A 115 4.24 2.39 -25.20
N LEU A 116 4.42 2.78 -26.46
CA LEU A 116 5.34 3.84 -26.85
C LEU A 116 5.02 5.17 -26.13
N GLN A 117 3.76 5.61 -26.15
CA GLN A 117 3.36 6.86 -25.49
C GLN A 117 3.64 6.82 -23.97
N ARG A 118 3.41 5.67 -23.33
CA ARG A 118 3.72 5.48 -21.91
C ARG A 118 5.22 5.58 -21.65
N GLU A 119 6.04 4.92 -22.46
CA GLU A 119 7.50 4.98 -22.34
C GLU A 119 8.01 6.41 -22.49
N LEU A 120 7.48 7.16 -23.46
CA LEU A 120 7.81 8.58 -23.65
C LEU A 120 7.41 9.45 -22.44
N ILE A 121 6.22 9.25 -21.87
CA ILE A 121 5.80 9.97 -20.65
C ILE A 121 6.75 9.68 -19.49
N VAL A 122 7.13 8.41 -19.31
CA VAL A 122 8.05 8.00 -18.25
C VAL A 122 9.45 8.58 -18.46
N ALA A 123 9.97 8.53 -19.69
CA ALA A 123 11.25 9.12 -20.06
C ALA A 123 11.26 10.62 -19.78
N ASN A 124 10.29 11.37 -20.32
CA ASN A 124 10.17 12.81 -20.12
C ASN A 124 10.03 13.18 -18.63
N THR A 125 9.30 12.37 -17.85
CA THR A 125 9.18 12.57 -16.40
C THR A 125 10.52 12.39 -15.70
N ARG A 126 11.29 11.35 -16.07
CA ARG A 126 12.62 11.10 -15.50
C ARG A 126 13.59 12.23 -15.85
N ASP A 127 13.58 12.69 -17.09
CA ASP A 127 14.42 13.79 -17.56
C ASP A 127 14.06 15.10 -16.84
N GLY A 128 12.76 15.39 -16.70
CA GLY A 128 12.28 16.52 -15.92
C GLY A 128 12.68 16.47 -14.45
N LEU A 129 12.59 15.30 -13.81
CA LEU A 129 13.05 15.08 -12.43
C LEU A 129 14.56 15.21 -12.31
N ALA A 130 15.34 14.69 -13.26
CA ALA A 130 16.80 14.81 -13.28
C ALA A 130 17.22 16.29 -13.42
N ALA A 131 16.63 17.02 -14.35
CA ALA A 131 16.86 18.46 -14.53
C ALA A 131 16.42 19.29 -13.31
N ALA A 132 15.35 18.88 -12.62
CA ALA A 132 14.93 19.54 -11.39
C ALA A 132 15.91 19.28 -10.22
N ARG A 133 16.41 18.04 -10.08
CA ARG A 133 17.43 17.70 -9.08
C ARG A 133 18.75 18.41 -9.33
N ALA A 134 19.18 18.51 -10.60
CA ALA A 134 20.38 19.26 -10.99
C ALA A 134 20.26 20.76 -10.63
N ARG A 135 19.05 21.31 -10.67
CA ARG A 135 18.72 22.67 -10.19
C ARG A 135 18.48 22.77 -8.67
N GLY A 136 18.80 21.73 -7.91
CA GLY A 136 18.72 21.73 -6.44
C GLY A 136 17.38 21.30 -5.84
N ARG A 137 16.38 20.90 -6.65
CA ARG A 137 15.10 20.42 -6.12
C ARG A 137 15.25 18.98 -5.59
N LYS A 138 15.24 18.80 -4.26
CA LYS A 138 15.33 17.47 -3.60
C LYS A 138 14.12 16.55 -3.89
N GLY A 139 12.93 17.10 -4.13
CA GLY A 139 11.70 16.32 -4.33
C GLY A 139 11.22 15.61 -3.04
N GLY A 140 10.11 14.87 -3.11
CA GLY A 140 9.54 14.15 -1.96
C GLY A 140 8.56 14.98 -1.11
N ARG A 141 8.00 14.34 -0.07
CA ARG A 141 7.13 15.01 0.92
C ARG A 141 7.98 16.01 1.71
N PRO A 142 7.58 17.28 1.84
CA PRO A 142 8.27 18.23 2.69
C PRO A 142 8.45 17.68 4.12
N SER A 143 9.61 17.95 4.73
CA SER A 143 9.83 17.64 6.14
C SER A 143 8.78 18.36 6.99
N LYS A 144 8.24 17.66 7.99
CA LYS A 144 7.31 18.26 8.96
C LYS A 144 8.05 19.11 10.01
N LEU A 145 9.35 18.86 10.20
CA LEU A 145 10.19 19.58 11.14
C LEU A 145 11.22 20.41 10.37
N THR A 146 11.44 21.64 10.82
CA THR A 146 12.58 22.46 10.38
C THR A 146 13.88 21.96 11.00
N ASP A 147 15.02 22.36 10.45
CA ASP A 147 16.34 21.98 11.00
C ASP A 147 16.50 22.43 12.46
N ASP A 148 15.95 23.59 12.82
CA ASP A 148 15.94 24.10 14.21
C ASP A 148 15.09 23.23 15.14
N GLN A 149 13.92 22.77 14.66
CA GLN A 149 13.05 21.87 15.42
C GLN A 149 13.67 20.49 15.60
N ILE A 150 14.40 20.00 14.59
CA ILE A 150 15.17 18.75 14.69
C ILE A 150 16.28 18.90 15.72
N ALA A 151 17.04 20.00 15.69
CA ALA A 151 18.09 20.28 16.66
C ALA A 151 17.55 20.47 18.08
N LEU A 152 16.35 21.05 18.23
CA LEU A 152 15.66 21.14 19.52
C LEU A 152 15.20 19.77 20.01
N ALA A 153 14.58 18.96 19.13
CA ALA A 153 14.13 17.61 19.46
C ALA A 153 15.31 16.73 19.93
N GLN A 154 16.45 16.81 19.25
CA GLN A 154 17.66 16.09 19.63
C GLN A 154 18.17 16.55 21.00
N ARG A 155 18.24 17.86 21.26
CA ARG A 155 18.66 18.39 22.57
C ARG A 155 17.75 17.95 23.71
N LEU A 156 16.44 17.99 23.51
CA LEU A 156 15.46 17.56 24.52
C LEU A 156 15.53 16.05 24.79
N TYR A 157 15.84 15.27 23.75
CA TYR A 157 16.05 13.83 23.87
C TYR A 157 17.35 13.50 24.61
N ASP A 158 18.46 14.15 24.24
CA ASP A 158 19.79 13.94 24.85
C ASP A 158 19.82 14.37 26.32
N ALA A 159 19.03 15.38 26.70
CA ALA A 159 18.90 15.82 28.08
C ALA A 159 18.17 14.79 28.97
N GLY A 160 17.40 13.87 28.38
CA GLY A 160 16.68 12.82 29.12
C GLY A 160 15.48 13.28 29.96
N GLU A 161 15.22 14.59 30.03
CA GLU A 161 14.15 15.18 30.84
C GLU A 161 12.76 15.09 30.20
N ASN A 162 12.68 14.88 28.88
CA ASN A 162 11.43 14.83 28.12
C ASN A 162 11.31 13.50 27.37
N THR A 163 10.16 12.84 27.53
CA THR A 163 9.84 11.65 26.73
C THR A 163 9.64 12.03 25.26
N VAL A 164 9.90 11.09 24.34
CA VAL A 164 9.66 11.31 22.90
C VAL A 164 8.19 11.65 22.61
N ALA A 165 7.25 11.15 23.42
CA ALA A 165 5.84 11.52 23.35
C ALA A 165 5.62 13.00 23.67
N GLN A 166 6.26 13.52 24.71
CA GLN A 166 6.20 14.93 25.08
C GLN A 166 6.87 15.82 24.02
N ILE A 167 8.03 15.42 23.49
CA ILE A 167 8.72 16.14 22.42
C ILE A 167 7.84 16.19 21.15
N ALA A 168 7.22 15.06 20.79
CA ALA A 168 6.31 14.95 19.66
C ALA A 168 5.07 15.87 19.84
N ALA A 169 4.50 15.91 21.04
CA ALA A 169 3.40 16.80 21.37
C ALA A 169 3.80 18.28 21.32
N MET A 170 4.97 18.65 21.87
CA MET A 170 5.50 20.02 21.84
C MET A 170 5.74 20.51 20.41
N LEU A 171 6.20 19.62 19.53
CA LEU A 171 6.47 19.93 18.12
C LEU A 171 5.27 19.69 17.20
N ASN A 172 4.12 19.26 17.75
CA ASN A 172 2.89 18.93 17.02
C ASN A 172 3.11 17.97 15.84
N VAL A 173 3.93 16.94 16.05
CA VAL A 173 4.21 15.90 15.05
C VAL A 173 4.01 14.50 15.63
N PRO A 174 3.72 13.48 14.81
CA PRO A 174 3.68 12.09 15.29
C PRO A 174 5.04 11.66 15.85
N ARG A 175 5.02 10.77 16.86
CA ARG A 175 6.24 10.17 17.45
C ARG A 175 7.19 9.60 16.40
N THR A 176 6.65 8.97 15.36
CA THR A 176 7.40 8.41 14.24
C THR A 176 8.21 9.45 13.45
N THR A 177 7.72 10.69 13.39
CA THR A 177 8.45 11.81 12.76
C THR A 177 9.64 12.23 13.62
N VAL A 178 9.48 12.30 14.95
CA VAL A 178 10.58 12.61 15.86
C VAL A 178 11.65 11.53 15.79
N TYR A 179 11.29 10.25 15.93
CA TYR A 179 12.24 9.13 15.82
C TYR A 179 12.97 9.08 14.47
N GLY A 180 12.29 9.45 13.38
CA GLY A 180 12.91 9.52 12.05
C GLY A 180 14.00 10.60 11.90
N HIS A 181 14.06 11.57 12.83
CA HIS A 181 15.01 12.67 12.82
C HIS A 181 16.02 12.64 13.98
N LEU A 182 15.88 11.73 14.95
CA LEU A 182 16.87 11.53 16.01
C LEU A 182 18.05 10.69 15.50
N ASN A 183 19.28 11.18 15.70
CA ASN A 183 20.49 10.46 15.32
C ASN A 183 20.83 9.40 16.38
N LYS A 184 20.72 8.11 16.02
CA LYS A 184 21.06 7.00 16.93
C LYS A 184 22.56 6.87 17.31
N ASN A 185 23.47 7.64 16.72
CA ASN A 185 24.93 7.48 16.89
C ASN A 185 25.66 8.73 17.41
N LYS A 186 25.18 9.38 18.47
CA LYS A 186 25.97 10.38 19.21
C LYS A 186 25.69 10.34 20.71
N SER A 187 25.93 9.20 21.34
CA SER A 187 26.22 9.18 22.78
C SER A 187 27.55 8.45 23.00
N ALA A 188 28.49 9.17 23.60
CA ALA A 188 29.80 8.77 24.15
C ALA A 188 30.95 8.41 23.18
N SER A 189 31.86 9.37 22.94
CA SER A 189 33.26 9.24 23.41
C SER A 189 34.11 10.50 23.09
N THR A 190 34.59 11.11 24.16
CA THR A 190 35.74 12.02 24.19
C THR A 190 37.01 11.17 24.27
N SER A 191 37.90 11.16 23.26
CA SER A 191 39.36 10.94 23.41
C SER A 191 40.12 10.98 22.05
N THR A 192 41.06 11.94 21.94
CA THR A 192 42.40 11.95 21.27
C THR A 192 42.64 11.45 19.82
N ALA A 193 43.66 12.03 19.18
CA ALA A 193 43.88 12.14 17.72
C ALA A 193 44.82 11.10 17.04
N HIS A 194 44.63 10.96 15.70
CA HIS A 194 45.52 10.52 14.57
C HIS A 194 45.86 9.02 14.35
N PRO A 195 46.26 8.55 13.13
CA PRO A 195 46.05 8.98 11.72
C PRO A 195 45.54 7.80 10.80
N PRO A 196 45.52 7.87 9.44
CA PRO A 196 44.66 7.02 8.60
C PRO A 196 45.31 5.69 8.19
N GLY A 197 44.49 4.64 8.10
CA GLY A 197 44.86 3.31 7.60
C GLY A 197 43.63 2.54 7.12
N ASP A 198 43.77 1.89 5.97
CA ASP A 198 42.70 1.36 5.11
C ASP A 198 41.96 0.10 5.62
N VAL A 199 40.80 -0.16 4.96
CA VAL A 199 40.07 -1.43 4.74
C VAL A 199 39.18 -1.97 5.89
N PRO A 200 38.08 -2.73 5.62
CA PRO A 200 36.87 -2.43 4.84
C PRO A 200 35.60 -2.42 5.72
N VAL A 201 34.54 -1.74 5.26
CA VAL A 201 33.22 -1.73 5.93
C VAL A 201 32.56 -3.10 5.80
N ASN A 202 32.37 -3.79 6.94
CA ASN A 202 31.55 -4.99 7.01
C ASN A 202 30.07 -4.59 7.16
N SER A 203 29.28 -4.97 6.17
CA SER A 203 27.88 -4.64 5.97
C SER A 203 27.00 -5.18 7.11
N VAL A 204 26.32 -4.28 7.84
CA VAL A 204 25.25 -4.70 8.77
C VAL A 204 24.07 -5.23 7.95
N VAL A 205 23.72 -6.49 8.19
CA VAL A 205 22.61 -7.19 7.56
C VAL A 205 21.30 -6.52 7.99
N HIS A 206 20.66 -5.78 7.07
CA HIS A 206 19.26 -5.39 7.23
C HIS A 206 18.39 -6.65 7.20
N VAL A 207 17.80 -7.03 8.34
CA VAL A 207 16.77 -8.07 8.41
C VAL A 207 15.61 -7.65 7.50
N ARG A 208 15.49 -8.30 6.33
CA ARG A 208 14.42 -8.03 5.37
C ARG A 208 13.12 -8.59 5.94
N VAL A 209 12.20 -7.71 6.35
CA VAL A 209 10.82 -8.11 6.66
C VAL A 209 10.23 -8.83 5.43
N PRO A 210 9.72 -10.07 5.56
CA PRO A 210 9.24 -10.85 4.44
C PRO A 210 8.07 -10.14 3.75
N ARG A 211 8.02 -10.26 2.42
CA ARG A 211 6.96 -9.63 1.62
C ARG A 211 5.63 -10.36 1.74
N THR A 212 5.67 -11.65 2.03
CA THR A 212 4.52 -12.52 2.32
C THR A 212 4.32 -12.62 3.83
N CYS A 213 3.06 -12.71 4.28
CA CYS A 213 2.75 -12.94 5.68
C CYS A 213 3.23 -14.36 6.07
N PRO A 214 4.08 -14.52 7.10
CA PRO A 214 4.57 -15.83 7.52
C PRO A 214 3.47 -16.69 8.16
N THR A 215 2.39 -16.06 8.66
CA THR A 215 1.32 -16.78 9.38
C THR A 215 0.22 -17.27 8.45
N CYS A 216 -0.25 -16.45 7.49
CA CYS A 216 -1.36 -16.82 6.61
C CYS A 216 -0.98 -16.90 5.12
N GLY A 217 0.27 -16.62 4.75
CA GLY A 217 0.73 -16.64 3.37
C GLY A 217 0.24 -15.48 2.49
N TYR A 218 -0.50 -14.51 3.05
CA TYR A 218 -1.03 -13.39 2.27
C TYR A 218 0.10 -12.57 1.60
N GLU A 219 -0.03 -12.38 0.29
CA GLU A 219 0.90 -11.60 -0.54
C GLU A 219 0.25 -10.28 -0.99
N PRO A 220 0.86 -9.12 -0.68
CA PRO A 220 0.28 -7.83 -1.01
C PRO A 220 0.33 -7.57 -2.52
N SER A 221 -0.83 -7.21 -3.08
CA SER A 221 -1.02 -6.97 -4.51
C SER A 221 -0.53 -5.58 -4.93
N THR A 222 -0.49 -4.62 -4.00
CA THR A 222 -0.03 -3.25 -4.24
C THR A 222 1.17 -2.85 -3.38
N ARG A 223 1.91 -1.81 -3.81
CA ARG A 223 3.00 -1.23 -3.01
C ARG A 223 2.52 -0.58 -1.71
N ALA A 224 1.28 -0.06 -1.70
CA ALA A 224 0.70 0.53 -0.50
C ALA A 224 0.36 -0.56 0.53
N GLU A 225 -0.27 -1.65 0.10
CA GLU A 225 -0.51 -2.84 0.92
C GLU A 225 0.80 -3.42 1.45
N ALA A 226 1.82 -3.55 0.61
CA ALA A 226 3.14 -4.04 1.03
C ALA A 226 3.82 -3.12 2.06
N ALA A 227 3.54 -1.81 2.04
CA ALA A 227 4.04 -0.89 3.04
C ALA A 227 3.31 -1.03 4.38
N HIS A 228 1.99 -1.23 4.36
CA HIS A 228 1.18 -1.44 5.57
C HIS A 228 1.50 -2.80 6.21
N GLN A 229 1.53 -3.87 5.41
CA GLN A 229 1.87 -5.21 5.86
C GLN A 229 3.26 -5.29 6.50
N ARG A 230 4.25 -4.52 6.02
CA ARG A 230 5.56 -4.46 6.68
C ARG A 230 5.50 -3.82 8.07
N GLY A 231 4.58 -2.88 8.29
CA GLY A 231 4.32 -2.32 9.62
C GLY A 231 3.65 -3.34 10.53
N ASP A 232 2.58 -3.99 10.05
CA ASP A 232 1.83 -5.00 10.81
C ASP A 232 2.74 -6.18 11.22
N LEU A 233 3.56 -6.68 10.29
CA LEU A 233 4.50 -7.78 10.55
C LEU A 233 5.68 -7.43 11.45
N ALA A 234 5.93 -6.14 11.68
CA ALA A 234 6.98 -5.70 12.61
C ALA A 234 6.53 -5.81 14.09
N VAL A 235 5.22 -5.96 14.33
CA VAL A 235 4.67 -6.15 15.67
C VAL A 235 4.73 -7.63 16.03
N ALA A 236 5.31 -7.94 17.20
CA ALA A 236 5.36 -9.29 17.73
C ALA A 236 4.07 -9.61 18.50
N TRP A 237 3.42 -10.73 18.15
CA TRP A 237 2.28 -11.27 18.88
C TRP A 237 2.70 -12.45 19.73
N LEU A 238 2.34 -12.45 21.01
CA LEU A 238 2.64 -13.52 21.95
C LEU A 238 1.38 -14.37 22.15
N HIS A 239 1.48 -15.64 21.75
CA HIS A 239 0.45 -16.65 21.93
C HIS A 239 0.90 -17.69 22.96
N PRO A 240 -0.03 -18.33 23.68
CA PRO A 240 0.28 -19.58 24.40
C PRO A 240 0.69 -20.66 23.39
N ASP A 241 1.64 -21.51 23.76
CA ASP A 241 1.90 -22.73 23.00
C ASP A 241 0.69 -23.68 23.13
N VAL A 242 0.41 -24.43 22.06
CA VAL A 242 -0.71 -25.37 22.01
C VAL A 242 -0.44 -26.60 22.87
N ASP A 243 0.83 -26.99 22.98
CA ASP A 243 1.27 -28.18 23.72
C ASP A 243 1.70 -27.83 25.16
N ASP A 244 2.12 -26.59 25.41
CA ASP A 244 2.47 -26.07 26.74
C ASP A 244 1.91 -24.65 26.98
N PRO A 245 0.80 -24.51 27.73
CA PRO A 245 0.21 -23.19 28.00
C PRO A 245 1.12 -22.26 28.84
N ASN A 246 2.22 -22.77 29.39
CA ASN A 246 3.24 -21.96 30.07
C ASN A 246 4.40 -21.53 29.13
N ALA A 247 4.37 -21.91 27.85
CA ALA A 247 5.33 -21.47 26.86
C ALA A 247 4.76 -20.35 25.99
N VAL A 248 5.64 -19.45 25.55
CA VAL A 248 5.29 -18.29 24.71
C VAL A 248 5.74 -18.54 23.28
N VAL A 249 4.80 -18.48 22.34
CA VAL A 249 5.07 -18.57 20.90
C VAL A 249 4.91 -17.19 20.27
N ILE A 250 5.94 -16.74 19.55
CA ILE A 250 5.92 -15.46 18.85
C ILE A 250 5.40 -15.67 17.43
N ARG A 251 4.41 -14.89 17.02
CA ARG A 251 3.89 -14.84 15.65
C ARG A 251 3.83 -13.41 15.14
N SER A 252 3.90 -13.25 13.82
CA SER A 252 3.68 -11.97 13.14
C SER A 252 2.44 -12.09 12.29
N HIS A 253 1.48 -11.19 12.49
CA HIS A 253 0.22 -11.20 11.76
C HIS A 253 0.15 -10.01 10.81
N CYS A 254 -0.44 -10.24 9.64
CA CYS A 254 -0.91 -9.14 8.80
C CYS A 254 -2.38 -8.85 9.14
N ARG A 255 -2.90 -7.73 8.67
CA ARG A 255 -4.32 -7.36 8.85
C ARG A 255 -5.35 -8.43 8.46
N HIS A 256 -5.00 -9.41 7.62
CA HIS A 256 -5.91 -10.48 7.20
C HIS A 256 -5.98 -11.67 8.16
N CYS A 257 -4.98 -11.83 9.03
CA CYS A 257 -4.89 -12.94 9.98
C CYS A 257 -4.69 -12.48 11.42
N GLU A 258 -4.88 -11.18 11.66
CA GLU A 258 -4.84 -10.61 12.99
C GLU A 258 -5.86 -11.34 13.89
N PRO A 259 -5.45 -11.80 15.09
CA PRO A 259 -6.36 -12.48 16.00
C PRO A 259 -7.56 -11.60 16.36
N GLU A 260 -8.75 -12.21 16.42
CA GLU A 260 -9.92 -11.51 16.91
C GLU A 260 -9.78 -11.19 18.41
N PRO A 261 -10.38 -10.09 18.90
CA PRO A 261 -10.33 -9.73 20.32
C PRO A 261 -10.76 -10.89 21.22
N PRO A 262 -10.12 -11.06 22.40
CA PRO A 262 -9.34 -10.05 23.09
C PRO A 262 -7.86 -9.99 22.70
N ALA A 263 -7.34 -8.76 22.58
CA ALA A 263 -5.92 -8.45 22.40
C ALA A 263 -5.49 -7.50 23.53
N PHE A 264 -4.26 -7.64 24.02
CA PHE A 264 -3.73 -6.81 25.10
C PHE A 264 -2.36 -6.25 24.75
N ASP A 265 -2.23 -4.93 24.73
CA ASP A 265 -0.99 -4.23 24.38
C ASP A 265 -0.01 -4.19 25.56
N VAL A 266 1.17 -4.80 25.38
CA VAL A 266 2.28 -4.70 26.33
C VAL A 266 3.16 -3.54 25.90
N ALA A 267 2.83 -2.33 26.35
CA ALA A 267 3.51 -1.12 25.90
C ALA A 267 4.61 -0.66 26.86
N CYS A 268 5.81 -0.41 26.34
CA CYS A 268 6.84 0.29 27.09
C CYS A 268 6.35 1.68 27.54
N ALA A 269 6.52 2.00 28.81
CA ALA A 269 6.10 3.27 29.41
C ALA A 269 6.79 4.49 28.75
N VAL A 270 7.95 4.30 28.12
CA VAL A 270 8.72 5.36 27.45
C VAL A 270 8.38 5.44 25.96
N CYS A 271 8.56 4.36 25.18
CA CYS A 271 8.34 4.41 23.73
C CYS A 271 6.92 4.08 23.28
N GLY A 272 6.10 3.44 24.13
CA GLY A 272 4.78 2.93 23.76
C GLY A 272 4.81 1.70 22.85
N ASP A 273 5.99 1.26 22.40
CA ASP A 273 6.14 0.07 21.58
C ASP A 273 6.21 -1.17 22.48
N GLY A 274 5.80 -2.30 21.92
CA GLY A 274 5.97 -3.60 22.52
C GLY A 274 5.10 -4.66 21.86
N PRO A 275 5.13 -5.89 22.38
CA PRO A 275 4.35 -6.99 21.83
C PRO A 275 2.87 -6.88 22.19
N ILE A 276 2.03 -7.60 21.44
CA ILE A 276 0.61 -7.76 21.70
C ILE A 276 0.35 -9.18 22.20
N LEU A 277 -0.44 -9.34 23.25
CA LEU A 277 -0.89 -10.65 23.71
C LEU A 277 -2.16 -11.05 22.99
N ALA A 278 -2.28 -12.32 22.63
CA ALA A 278 -3.50 -12.91 22.07
C ALA A 278 -4.07 -14.02 22.97
N ASP A 279 -5.30 -14.43 22.67
CA ASP A 279 -5.96 -15.59 23.26
C ASP A 279 -6.04 -15.53 24.81
N THR A 280 -5.70 -16.62 25.48
CA THR A 280 -5.76 -16.74 26.94
C THR A 280 -4.78 -15.80 27.64
N PHE A 281 -3.65 -15.43 27.00
CA PHE A 281 -2.74 -14.43 27.56
C PHE A 281 -3.36 -13.03 27.58
N ALA A 282 -4.10 -12.64 26.54
CA ALA A 282 -4.81 -11.37 26.51
C ALA A 282 -5.92 -11.31 27.57
N GLN A 283 -6.67 -12.41 27.73
CA GLN A 283 -7.74 -12.52 28.74
C GLN A 283 -7.20 -12.40 30.16
N ALA A 284 -6.14 -13.16 30.47
CA ALA A 284 -5.51 -13.11 31.79
C ALA A 284 -4.92 -11.73 32.09
N ALA A 285 -4.26 -11.10 31.11
CA ALA A 285 -3.69 -9.76 31.27
C ALA A 285 -4.74 -8.67 31.59
N ALA A 286 -5.93 -8.79 31.01
CA ALA A 286 -7.02 -7.84 31.24
C ALA A 286 -7.64 -7.92 32.65
N VAL A 287 -7.55 -9.08 33.33
CA VAL A 287 -8.22 -9.34 34.61
C VAL A 287 -7.24 -9.35 35.78
N GLU A 288 -6.09 -10.01 35.62
CA GLU A 288 -5.16 -10.34 36.70
C GLU A 288 -3.76 -9.73 36.51
N GLY A 289 -3.53 -9.05 35.38
CA GLY A 289 -2.22 -8.52 34.98
C GLY A 289 -1.38 -9.53 34.18
N LEU A 290 -0.17 -9.15 33.79
CA LEU A 290 0.65 -9.92 32.84
C LEU A 290 0.87 -11.37 33.33
N PRO A 291 0.56 -12.41 32.52
CA PRO A 291 0.80 -13.80 32.90
C PRO A 291 2.27 -14.09 33.19
N VAL A 292 2.57 -15.01 34.11
CA VAL A 292 3.94 -15.39 34.49
C VAL A 292 4.81 -15.80 33.28
N PRO A 293 4.33 -16.62 32.32
CA PRO A 293 5.09 -16.94 31.10
C PRO A 293 5.50 -15.70 30.30
N VAL A 294 4.59 -14.73 30.18
CA VAL A 294 4.81 -13.47 29.47
C VAL A 294 5.83 -12.62 30.23
N GLN A 295 5.74 -12.53 31.57
CA GLN A 295 6.72 -11.80 32.39
C GLN A 295 8.13 -12.39 32.25
N GLN A 296 8.25 -13.72 32.27
CA GLN A 296 9.52 -14.41 32.09
C GLN A 296 10.09 -14.14 30.70
N TRP A 297 9.27 -14.25 29.66
CA TRP A 297 9.68 -13.96 28.28
C TRP A 297 10.12 -12.51 28.11
N LEU A 298 9.38 -11.55 28.67
CA LEU A 298 9.72 -10.13 28.62
C LEU A 298 11.08 -9.89 29.30
N THR A 299 11.26 -10.42 30.51
CA THR A 299 12.52 -10.28 31.26
C THR A 299 13.70 -10.87 30.50
N ALA A 300 13.54 -12.08 29.96
CA ALA A 300 14.55 -12.75 29.13
C ALA A 300 14.86 -11.96 27.84
N SER A 301 13.85 -11.33 27.26
CA SER A 301 13.96 -10.50 26.05
C SER A 301 14.51 -9.10 26.33
N GLY A 302 14.94 -8.83 27.57
CA GLY A 302 15.55 -7.55 27.89
C GLY A 302 14.57 -6.49 28.42
N TRP A 303 13.35 -6.83 28.81
CA TRP A 303 12.44 -5.86 29.40
C TRP A 303 12.73 -5.67 30.89
N ASN A 304 12.39 -4.49 31.42
CA ASN A 304 12.29 -4.25 32.85
C ASN A 304 10.80 -4.12 33.21
N LEU A 305 10.33 -4.88 34.18
CA LEU A 305 8.91 -4.94 34.54
C LEU A 305 8.54 -4.02 35.72
N MET A 306 9.53 -3.51 36.47
CA MET A 306 9.31 -2.72 37.70
C MET A 306 10.28 -1.53 37.79
N PRO A 307 9.85 -0.34 38.29
CA PRO A 307 8.49 0.00 38.75
C PRO A 307 7.50 0.27 37.60
N THR A 308 8.02 0.45 36.38
CA THR A 308 7.25 0.61 35.14
C THR A 308 7.82 -0.30 34.06
N LEU A 309 6.96 -0.68 33.11
CA LEU A 309 7.35 -1.56 32.01
C LEU A 309 8.25 -0.81 31.02
N LEU A 310 9.51 -1.21 30.88
CA LEU A 310 10.48 -0.60 29.96
C LEU A 310 11.03 -1.66 29.00
N CYS A 311 11.13 -1.31 27.72
CA CYS A 311 11.74 -2.19 26.72
C CYS A 311 13.28 -2.14 26.78
N PRO A 312 13.99 -3.08 26.10
CA PRO A 312 15.45 -3.18 26.15
C PRO A 312 16.19 -1.91 25.73
N ASP A 313 15.58 -1.15 24.83
CA ASP A 313 16.15 0.10 24.30
C ASP A 313 16.03 1.29 25.27
N HIS A 314 15.23 1.16 26.34
CA HIS A 314 14.94 2.22 27.31
C HIS A 314 15.20 1.79 28.77
N ARG A 315 16.09 0.81 28.97
CA ARG A 315 16.52 0.32 30.28
C ARG A 315 17.22 1.38 31.12
#